data_AF-A0A2H6EN43-F1
#
_entry.id   AF-A0A2H6EN43-F1
#
_cell.length_a   1.000
_cell.length_b   1.000
_cell.length_c   1.000
_cell.angle_alpha   90.00
_cell.angle_beta   90.00
_cell.angle_gamma   90.00
#
_symmetry.space_group_name_H-M   'P 1'
#
loop_
_entity.id
_entity.type
_entity.pdbx_description
1 polymer ?
#
loop_
_entity_poly.entity_id
_entity_poly.type
_entity_poly.pdbx_seq_one_letter_code
_entity_poly.pdbx_strand_id
1 'polypeptide(L)'
;MKKIIKLLFPVLIFMASNLIAQNMHQNFPPFFRGKAKLQELEKIKLIESLNLDENVTLRFFARKNKFQNKQETLTKEKDSLLNSLNSTFNSGENKSDKYYDEIVRKVSKVDREMLNNREKFVKSLYNILSPKQIAKFIVFEFRFRKEIRNFFLNRKHRMLKR
;
A
#
# COMPACT_ATOMS: atom_id res chain seq x y z
N MET A 1 -6.36 55.14 -13.01
CA MET A 1 -6.36 53.77 -13.60
C MET A 1 -5.52 52.74 -12.84
N LYS A 2 -4.37 53.08 -12.24
CA LYS A 2 -3.49 52.11 -11.52
C LYS A 2 -4.06 51.53 -10.19
N LYS A 3 -5.11 52.13 -9.61
CA LYS A 3 -5.74 51.67 -8.35
C LYS A 3 -6.83 50.60 -8.56
N ILE A 4 -7.50 50.61 -9.71
CA ILE A 4 -8.57 49.65 -10.04
C ILE A 4 -7.97 48.26 -10.35
N ILE A 5 -6.78 48.21 -10.97
CA ILE A 5 -6.06 46.96 -11.26
C ILE A 5 -5.67 46.21 -9.98
N LYS A 6 -5.38 46.92 -8.88
CA LYS A 6 -5.00 46.31 -7.59
C LYS A 6 -6.17 45.63 -6.88
N LEU A 7 -7.41 45.97 -7.20
CA LEU A 7 -8.62 45.36 -6.63
C LEU A 7 -9.10 44.13 -7.43
N LEU A 8 -8.73 44.02 -8.72
CA LEU A 8 -9.04 42.85 -9.55
C LEU A 8 -8.11 41.65 -9.27
N PHE A 9 -6.89 41.92 -8.81
CA PHE A 9 -5.88 40.90 -8.53
C PHE A 9 -6.30 39.87 -7.44
N PRO A 10 -6.87 40.26 -6.28
CA PRO A 10 -7.29 39.28 -5.27
C PRO A 10 -8.51 38.44 -5.70
N VAL A 11 -9.42 38.99 -6.53
CA VAL A 11 -10.59 38.26 -7.04
C VAL A 11 -10.16 37.15 -8.01
N LEU A 12 -9.14 37.41 -8.84
CA LEU A 12 -8.55 36.42 -9.74
C LEU A 12 -7.84 35.28 -8.99
N ILE A 13 -7.20 35.58 -7.86
CA ILE A 13 -6.56 34.57 -7.00
C ILE A 13 -7.61 33.68 -6.29
N PHE A 14 -8.75 34.26 -5.89
CA PHE A 14 -9.85 33.50 -5.26
C PHE A 14 -10.63 32.62 -6.25
N MET A 15 -10.63 32.95 -7.55
CA MET A 15 -11.13 32.04 -8.60
C MET A 15 -10.13 30.92 -8.93
N ALA A 16 -8.82 31.18 -8.87
CA ALA A 16 -7.79 30.17 -9.10
C ALA A 16 -7.74 29.08 -8.00
N SER A 17 -8.09 29.41 -6.76
CA SER A 17 -8.16 28.41 -5.67
C SER A 17 -9.34 27.43 -5.82
N ASN A 18 -10.40 27.80 -6.52
CA ASN A 18 -11.53 26.91 -6.81
C ASN A 18 -11.22 25.87 -7.91
N LEU A 19 -10.20 26.09 -8.75
CA LEU A 19 -9.73 25.10 -9.73
C LEU A 19 -8.90 23.97 -9.08
N ILE A 20 -8.39 24.18 -7.87
CA ILE A 20 -7.68 23.12 -7.11
C ILE A 20 -8.69 22.24 -6.33
N ALA A 21 -9.91 22.73 -6.10
CA ALA A 21 -10.96 22.03 -5.36
C ALA A 21 -11.97 21.27 -6.25
N GLN A 22 -12.12 21.64 -7.53
CA GLN A 22 -13.02 20.95 -8.47
C GLN A 22 -12.25 19.99 -9.39
N ASN A 23 -11.82 18.86 -8.84
CA ASN A 23 -12.00 17.54 -9.46
C ASN A 23 -11.52 16.46 -8.50
N MET A 24 -12.24 16.39 -7.38
CA MET A 24 -12.53 15.16 -6.67
C MET A 24 -13.23 14.21 -7.66
N HIS A 25 -12.46 13.61 -8.56
CA HIS A 25 -12.95 12.78 -9.65
C HIS A 25 -13.56 11.52 -9.00
N GLN A 26 -14.88 11.46 -8.97
CA GLN A 26 -15.70 10.30 -8.59
C GLN A 26 -15.53 9.09 -9.52
N ASN A 27 -14.45 9.02 -10.30
CA ASN A 27 -14.05 7.86 -11.08
C ASN A 27 -12.53 7.75 -10.96
N PHE A 28 -11.98 6.67 -10.39
CA PHE A 28 -10.52 6.51 -10.28
C PHE A 28 -9.84 6.67 -11.65
N PRO A 29 -8.91 7.63 -11.85
CA PRO A 29 -8.30 7.92 -13.15
C PRO A 29 -7.34 6.80 -13.61
N PRO A 30 -6.96 6.76 -14.91
CA PRO A 30 -6.07 5.74 -15.51
C PRO A 30 -4.59 5.86 -15.07
N PHE A 31 -4.34 6.43 -13.88
CA PHE A 31 -3.06 6.89 -13.36
C PHE A 31 -2.18 5.78 -12.75
N PHE A 32 -2.65 4.52 -12.67
CA PHE A 32 -1.95 3.38 -12.07
C PHE A 32 -0.81 2.80 -12.92
N ARG A 33 0.02 3.66 -13.53
CA ARG A 33 1.28 3.27 -14.17
C ARG A 33 2.47 3.17 -13.20
N GLY A 34 2.27 3.16 -11.88
CA GLY A 34 3.40 2.98 -10.95
C GLY A 34 3.01 2.57 -9.54
N LYS A 35 3.75 1.60 -8.98
CA LYS A 35 3.72 1.24 -7.54
C LYS A 35 3.91 2.48 -6.66
N ALA A 36 4.74 3.44 -7.09
CA ALA A 36 5.00 4.69 -6.38
C ALA A 36 3.75 5.56 -6.15
N LYS A 37 2.93 5.78 -7.19
CA LYS A 37 1.70 6.59 -7.09
C LYS A 37 0.66 5.96 -6.15
N LEU A 38 0.59 4.64 -6.13
CA LEU A 38 -0.27 3.91 -5.19
C LEU A 38 0.22 4.08 -3.74
N GLN A 39 1.54 4.06 -3.52
CA GLN A 39 2.14 4.27 -2.20
C GLN A 39 1.92 5.71 -1.71
N GLU A 40 2.04 6.71 -2.59
CA GLU A 40 1.73 8.11 -2.25
C GLU A 40 0.27 8.29 -1.81
N LEU A 41 -0.66 7.70 -2.58
CA LEU A 41 -2.08 7.72 -2.22
C LEU A 41 -2.35 7.03 -0.88
N GLU A 42 -1.71 5.88 -0.64
CA GLU A 42 -1.79 5.19 0.65
C GLU A 42 -1.33 6.09 1.80
N LYS A 43 -0.19 6.78 1.63
CA LYS A 43 0.36 7.69 2.64
C LYS A 43 -0.60 8.83 2.96
N ILE A 44 -1.15 9.50 1.94
CA ILE A 44 -2.09 10.62 2.12
C ILE A 44 -3.33 10.14 2.90
N LYS A 45 -3.96 9.06 2.45
CA LYS A 45 -5.15 8.51 3.13
C LYS A 45 -4.88 8.03 4.56
N LEU A 46 -3.68 7.55 4.85
CA LEU A 46 -3.27 7.16 6.21
C LEU A 46 -3.18 8.38 7.13
N ILE A 47 -2.55 9.46 6.68
CA ILE A 47 -2.44 10.71 7.45
C ILE A 47 -3.84 11.23 7.78
N GLU A 48 -4.72 11.29 6.78
CA GLU A 48 -6.10 11.76 6.94
C GLU A 48 -6.92 10.86 7.87
N SER A 49 -6.92 9.54 7.64
CA SER A 49 -7.77 8.59 8.40
C SER A 49 -7.37 8.45 9.87
N LEU A 50 -6.07 8.60 10.17
CA LEU A 50 -5.53 8.50 11.51
C LEU A 50 -5.41 9.86 12.21
N ASN A 51 -5.62 10.96 11.49
CA ASN A 51 -5.44 12.33 11.96
C ASN A 51 -4.06 12.51 12.61
N LEU A 52 -3.01 12.17 11.87
CA LEU A 52 -1.63 12.24 12.37
C LEU A 52 -1.10 13.68 12.31
N ASP A 53 -0.47 14.14 13.39
CA ASP A 53 0.38 15.32 13.35
C ASP A 53 1.72 15.02 12.66
N GLU A 54 2.47 16.05 12.32
CA GLU A 54 3.73 15.94 11.58
C GLU A 54 4.78 15.06 12.30
N ASN A 55 4.94 15.26 13.61
CA ASN A 55 5.90 14.53 14.43
C ASN A 55 5.56 13.04 14.51
N VAL A 56 4.29 12.70 14.69
CA VAL A 56 3.79 11.32 14.68
C VAL A 56 3.88 10.70 13.29
N THR A 57 3.58 11.48 12.24
CA THR A 57 3.64 11.06 10.83
C THR A 57 5.03 10.57 10.46
N LEU A 58 6.08 11.35 10.75
CA LEU A 58 7.46 10.98 10.46
C LEU A 58 7.85 9.67 11.15
N ARG A 59 7.56 9.53 12.45
CA ARG A 59 7.87 8.31 13.22
C ARG A 59 7.07 7.10 12.74
N PHE A 60 5.80 7.29 12.39
CA PHE A 60 4.94 6.25 11.85
C PHE A 60 5.50 5.72 10.54
N PHE A 61 5.80 6.59 9.58
CA PHE A 61 6.31 6.15 8.28
C PHE A 61 7.72 5.57 8.36
N ALA A 62 8.58 6.04 9.26
CA ALA A 62 9.86 5.40 9.53
C ALA A 62 9.69 3.92 9.96
N ARG A 63 8.76 3.65 10.89
CA ARG A 63 8.44 2.28 11.33
C ARG A 63 7.78 1.45 10.22
N LYS A 64 6.85 2.05 9.47
CA LYS A 64 6.16 1.39 8.35
C LYS A 64 7.14 1.02 7.24
N ASN A 65 8.09 1.89 6.89
CA ASN A 65 9.10 1.60 5.88
C ASN A 65 9.99 0.42 6.30
N LYS A 66 10.46 0.39 7.56
CA LYS A 66 11.22 -0.75 8.09
C LYS A 66 10.44 -2.06 8.00
N PHE A 67 9.17 -2.04 8.40
CA PHE A 67 8.26 -3.18 8.26
C PHE A 67 8.12 -3.62 6.81
N GLN A 68 7.83 -2.68 5.89
CA GLN A 68 7.63 -2.94 4.47
C GLN A 68 8.88 -3.52 3.79
N ASN A 69 10.07 -3.01 4.10
CA ASN A 69 11.32 -3.52 3.55
C ASN A 69 11.55 -4.99 3.94
N LYS A 70 11.40 -5.33 5.23
CA LYS A 70 11.51 -6.73 5.68
C LYS A 70 10.41 -7.60 5.06
N GLN A 71 9.20 -7.06 4.94
CA GLN A 71 8.08 -7.75 4.31
C GLN A 71 8.35 -8.06 2.83
N GLU A 72 8.96 -7.13 2.11
CA GLU A 72 9.34 -7.30 0.70
C GLU A 72 10.41 -8.38 0.54
N THR A 73 11.45 -8.37 1.38
CA THR A 73 12.48 -9.42 1.38
C THR A 73 11.87 -10.80 1.59
N LEU A 74 11.02 -10.96 2.61
CA LEU A 74 10.36 -12.24 2.90
C LEU A 74 9.42 -12.67 1.77
N THR A 75 8.71 -11.73 1.15
CA THR A 75 7.84 -12.01 0.01
C THR A 75 8.64 -12.53 -1.18
N LYS A 76 9.78 -11.88 -1.51
CA LYS A 76 10.68 -12.35 -2.58
C LYS A 76 11.23 -13.75 -2.32
N GLU A 77 11.60 -14.05 -1.07
CA GLU A 77 12.06 -15.39 -0.68
C GLU A 77 10.96 -16.43 -0.89
N LYS A 78 9.75 -16.16 -0.40
CA LYS A 78 8.59 -17.03 -0.60
C LYS A 78 8.27 -17.23 -2.09
N ASP A 79 8.23 -16.15 -2.86
CA ASP A 79 7.95 -16.18 -4.29
C ASP A 79 8.99 -17.02 -5.04
N SER A 80 10.28 -16.90 -4.70
CA SER A 80 11.34 -17.74 -5.27
C SER A 80 11.10 -19.22 -5.01
N LEU A 81 10.76 -19.59 -3.76
CA LEU A 81 10.51 -20.99 -3.38
C LEU A 81 9.30 -21.57 -4.14
N LEU A 82 8.22 -20.80 -4.23
CA LEU A 82 7.00 -21.22 -4.93
C LEU A 82 7.19 -21.28 -6.45
N ASN A 83 7.95 -20.34 -7.02
CA ASN A 83 8.27 -20.37 -8.44
C ASN A 83 9.14 -21.57 -8.79
N SER A 84 10.11 -21.94 -7.95
CA SER A 84 10.88 -23.18 -8.13
C SER A 84 9.99 -24.42 -8.13
N LEU A 85 9.06 -24.53 -7.17
CA LEU A 85 8.08 -25.63 -7.16
C LEU A 85 7.23 -25.66 -8.42
N ASN A 86 6.69 -24.51 -8.81
CA ASN A 86 5.84 -24.41 -10.00
C ASN A 86 6.60 -24.81 -11.27
N SER A 87 7.87 -24.42 -11.40
CA SER A 87 8.73 -24.85 -12.50
C SER A 87 8.95 -26.37 -12.51
N THR A 88 9.21 -26.98 -11.36
CA THR A 88 9.34 -28.45 -11.23
C THR A 88 8.06 -29.18 -11.63
N PHE A 89 6.88 -28.66 -11.24
CA PHE A 89 5.60 -29.26 -11.65
C PHE A 89 5.35 -29.13 -13.15
N ASN A 90 5.68 -27.98 -13.74
CA ASN A 90 5.47 -27.74 -15.17
C ASN A 90 6.47 -28.49 -16.06
N SER A 91 7.68 -28.77 -15.57
CA SER A 91 8.69 -29.55 -16.32
C SER A 91 8.45 -31.06 -16.27
N GLY A 92 7.55 -31.55 -15.40
CA GLY A 92 7.36 -32.98 -15.16
C GLY A 92 8.57 -33.64 -14.47
N GLU A 93 9.48 -32.84 -13.90
CA GLU A 93 10.64 -33.36 -13.18
C GLU A 93 10.21 -33.96 -11.84
N ASN A 94 10.41 -35.27 -11.68
CA ASN A 94 10.17 -35.94 -10.41
C ASN A 94 11.33 -35.68 -9.45
N LYS A 95 11.09 -34.83 -8.45
CA LYS A 95 12.01 -34.65 -7.31
C LYS A 95 11.65 -35.64 -6.19
N SER A 96 12.55 -35.80 -5.22
CA SER A 96 12.31 -36.66 -4.06
C SER A 96 11.32 -36.02 -3.08
N ASP A 97 10.60 -36.84 -2.31
CA ASP A 97 9.72 -36.36 -1.23
C ASP A 97 10.45 -35.44 -0.25
N LYS A 98 11.72 -35.74 0.05
CA LYS A 98 12.59 -34.90 0.89
C LYS A 98 12.75 -33.47 0.35
N TYR A 99 12.81 -33.30 -0.96
CA TYR A 99 12.88 -31.97 -1.59
C TYR A 99 11.57 -31.20 -1.39
N TYR A 100 10.43 -31.85 -1.62
CA TYR A 100 9.12 -31.22 -1.42
C TYR A 100 8.89 -30.84 0.04
N ASP A 101 9.22 -31.74 0.97
CA ASP A 101 9.17 -31.51 2.41
C ASP A 101 10.04 -30.30 2.82
N GLU A 102 11.24 -30.18 2.26
CA GLU A 102 12.13 -29.06 2.55
C GLU A 102 11.52 -27.73 2.10
N ILE A 103 10.94 -27.66 0.90
CA ILE A 103 10.32 -26.42 0.42
C ILE A 103 9.08 -26.07 1.25
N VAL A 104 8.21 -27.05 1.56
CA VAL A 104 7.04 -26.84 2.42
C VAL A 104 7.46 -26.27 3.79
N ARG A 105 8.53 -26.82 4.39
CA ARG A 105 9.09 -26.31 5.65
C ARG A 105 9.61 -24.89 5.52
N LYS A 106 10.32 -24.56 4.44
CA LYS A 106 10.85 -23.21 4.18
C LYS A 106 9.72 -22.20 3.98
N VAL A 107 8.73 -22.51 3.15
CA VAL A 107 7.54 -21.65 2.95
C VAL A 107 6.83 -21.39 4.27
N SER A 108 6.58 -22.45 5.06
CA SER A 108 5.95 -22.33 6.37
C SER A 108 6.77 -21.47 7.34
N LYS A 109 8.10 -21.55 7.29
CA LYS A 109 9.00 -20.70 8.09
C LYS A 109 8.86 -19.24 7.67
N VAL A 110 8.91 -18.93 6.37
CA VAL A 110 8.75 -17.56 5.86
C VAL A 110 7.40 -16.99 6.27
N ASP A 111 6.32 -17.77 6.18
CA ASP A 111 4.99 -17.33 6.62
C ASP A 111 4.95 -16.96 8.11
N ARG A 112 5.57 -17.76 8.99
CA ARG A 112 5.72 -17.41 10.40
C ARG A 112 6.54 -16.13 10.59
N GLU A 113 7.62 -15.95 9.85
CA GLU A 113 8.42 -14.73 9.92
C GLU A 113 7.66 -13.48 9.47
N MET A 114 6.82 -13.60 8.44
CA MET A 114 5.95 -12.51 7.97
C MET A 114 4.94 -12.12 9.05
N LEU A 115 4.28 -13.11 9.68
CA LEU A 115 3.35 -12.86 10.79
C LEU A 115 4.06 -12.21 12.00
N ASN A 116 5.23 -12.71 12.37
CA ASN A 116 6.03 -12.16 13.46
C ASN A 116 6.48 -10.71 13.15
N ASN A 117 6.89 -10.43 11.92
CA ASN A 117 7.25 -9.07 11.48
C ASN A 117 6.05 -8.12 11.58
N ARG A 118 4.86 -8.60 11.19
CA ARG A 118 3.61 -7.85 11.32
C ARG A 118 3.26 -7.55 12.78
N GLU A 119 3.34 -8.54 13.65
CA GLU A 119 3.06 -8.38 15.08
C GLU A 119 4.02 -7.37 15.73
N LYS A 120 5.33 -7.51 15.47
CA LYS A 120 6.35 -6.57 15.97
C LYS A 120 6.09 -5.14 15.50
N PHE A 121 5.70 -4.98 14.23
CA PHE A 121 5.34 -3.67 13.70
C PHE A 121 4.14 -3.06 14.45
N VAL A 122 3.03 -3.79 14.58
CA VAL A 122 1.84 -3.28 15.30
C VAL A 122 2.19 -2.95 16.76
N LYS A 123 2.94 -3.82 17.45
CA LYS A 123 3.43 -3.55 18.82
C LYS A 123 4.25 -2.26 18.89
N SER A 124 5.11 -2.01 17.91
CA SER A 124 5.93 -0.80 17.87
C SER A 124 5.14 0.51 17.68
N LEU A 125 3.87 0.43 17.25
CA LEU A 125 3.01 1.60 17.07
C LEU A 125 2.43 2.13 18.37
N TYR A 126 2.32 1.32 19.43
CA TYR A 126 1.79 1.75 20.73
C TYR A 126 2.59 2.91 21.36
N ASN A 127 3.85 3.06 20.97
CA ASN A 127 4.70 4.15 21.46
C ASN A 127 4.42 5.50 20.75
N ILE A 128 3.58 5.54 19.71
CA ILE A 128 3.30 6.77 18.94
C ILE A 128 1.84 6.98 18.55
N LEU A 129 1.01 5.93 18.61
CA LEU A 129 -0.39 5.97 18.26
C LEU A 129 -1.22 5.51 19.45
N SER A 130 -2.38 6.12 19.63
CA SER A 130 -3.38 5.60 20.56
C SER A 130 -3.92 4.23 20.12
N PRO A 131 -4.45 3.40 21.04
CA PRO A 131 -5.13 2.15 20.67
C PRO A 131 -6.24 2.33 19.62
N LYS A 132 -6.98 3.44 19.69
CA LYS A 132 -8.01 3.79 18.71
C LYS A 132 -7.42 4.04 17.32
N GLN A 133 -6.30 4.75 17.22
CA GLN A 133 -5.61 4.97 15.94
C GLN A 133 -5.02 3.67 15.39
N ILE A 134 -4.48 2.79 16.23
CA ILE A 134 -4.00 1.47 15.80
C ILE A 134 -5.15 0.62 15.25
N ALA A 135 -6.31 0.60 15.91
CA ALA A 135 -7.49 -0.08 15.42
C ALA A 135 -7.97 0.48 14.06
N LYS A 136 -8.03 1.81 13.94
CA LYS A 136 -8.33 2.49 12.66
C LYS A 136 -7.34 2.11 11.56
N PHE A 137 -6.05 2.04 11.88
CA PHE A 137 -5.00 1.65 10.94
C PHE A 137 -5.20 0.23 10.42
N ILE A 138 -5.52 -0.73 11.31
CA ILE A 138 -5.80 -2.12 10.92
C ILE A 138 -7.00 -2.18 9.97
N VAL A 139 -8.10 -1.48 10.30
CA VAL A 139 -9.29 -1.41 9.45
C VAL A 139 -8.97 -0.74 8.10
N PHE A 140 -8.18 0.33 8.12
CA PHE A 140 -7.73 1.02 6.92
C PHE A 140 -6.96 0.07 6.00
N GLU A 141 -5.94 -0.64 6.50
CA GLU A 141 -5.15 -1.55 5.68
C GLU A 141 -6.01 -2.66 5.06
N PHE A 142 -6.93 -3.23 5.84
CA PHE A 142 -7.87 -4.23 5.35
C PHE A 142 -8.71 -3.70 4.18
N ARG A 143 -9.34 -2.52 4.36
CA ARG A 143 -10.17 -1.89 3.33
C ARG A 143 -9.35 -1.50 2.10
N PHE A 144 -8.19 -0.87 2.29
CA PHE A 144 -7.32 -0.42 1.22
C PHE A 144 -6.87 -1.59 0.35
N ARG A 145 -6.39 -2.69 0.96
CA ARG A 145 -6.01 -3.91 0.21
C ARG A 145 -7.19 -4.50 -0.58
N LYS A 146 -8.39 -4.53 0.01
CA LYS A 146 -9.60 -4.99 -0.67
C LYS A 146 -9.95 -4.10 -1.87
N GLU A 147 -9.90 -2.78 -1.72
CA GLU A 147 -10.13 -1.81 -2.79
C GLU A 147 -9.14 -1.98 -3.94
N ILE A 148 -7.84 -2.11 -3.63
CA ILE A 148 -6.80 -2.31 -4.63
C ILE A 148 -6.99 -3.64 -5.37
N ARG A 149 -7.26 -4.72 -4.65
CA ARG A 149 -7.54 -6.03 -5.28
C ARG A 149 -8.73 -5.95 -6.24
N ASN A 150 -9.84 -5.36 -5.80
CA ASN A 150 -11.04 -5.21 -6.61
C ASN A 150 -10.78 -4.34 -7.85
N PHE A 151 -10.00 -3.27 -7.69
CA PHE A 151 -9.61 -2.40 -8.80
C PHE A 151 -8.86 -3.19 -9.89
N PHE A 152 -7.86 -4.01 -9.52
CA PHE A 152 -7.12 -4.82 -10.49
C PHE A 152 -7.98 -5.92 -11.13
N LEU A 153 -8.82 -6.63 -10.34
CA LEU A 153 -9.72 -7.66 -10.86
C LEU A 153 -10.73 -7.08 -11.86
N ASN A 154 -11.38 -5.96 -11.53
CA ASN A 154 -12.37 -5.32 -12.40
C ASN A 154 -11.75 -4.74 -13.68
N ARG A 155 -10.47 -4.36 -13.64
CA ARG A 155 -9.74 -3.94 -14.85
C ARG A 155 -9.44 -5.12 -15.77
N LYS A 156 -9.01 -6.27 -15.23
CA LYS A 156 -8.78 -7.51 -16.01
C LYS A 156 -10.05 -7.93 -16.76
N HIS A 157 -11.20 -7.94 -16.08
CA HIS A 157 -12.48 -8.31 -16.71
C HIS A 157 -12.90 -7.37 -17.86
N ARG A 158 -12.60 -6.07 -17.76
CA ARG A 158 -12.89 -5.10 -18.83
C ARG A 158 -11.96 -5.21 -20.04
N MET A 159 -10.73 -5.70 -19.85
CA MET A 159 -9.78 -5.92 -20.94
C MET A 159 -10.06 -7.22 -21.71
N LEU A 160 -10.66 -8.23 -21.07
CA LEU A 160 -11.03 -9.49 -21.72
C LEU A 160 -12.35 -9.43 -22.50
N LYS A 161 -13.11 -8.32 -22.39
CA LYS A 161 -14.38 -8.08 -23.11
C LYS A 161 -14.24 -7.13 -24.30
N ARG A 162 -13.02 -6.75 -24.67
CA ARG A 162 -12.69 -5.93 -25.83
C ARG A 162 -11.88 -6.76 -26.80
#